data_AF-A0A0N4UQY9-F1
#
_entry.id   AF-A0A0N4UQY9-F1
#
_cell.length_a   1.000
_cell.length_b   1.000
_cell.length_c   1.000
_cell.angle_alpha   90.00
_cell.angle_beta   90.00
_cell.angle_gamma   90.00
#
_symmetry.space_group_name_H-M   'P 1'
#
loop_
_entity.id
_entity.type
_entity.pdbx_description
1 polymer ?
#
loop_
_entity_poly.entity_id
_entity_poly.type
_entity_poly.pdbx_seq_one_letter_code
_entity_poly.pdbx_strand_id
1 'polypeptide(L)'
;MYFLTLMILTILSQIELLFGAANADGPCQTGAIGELCENEEKNEGCNLVFPDAPVVNNNKVSDNCPLYPLLAEKCRKRCLSCCLQPEYACSDNPAVLPFTCVEAKNKNLCKTTNPAMKALIEKGCPQTCGLCATNNCTDMDPLYCSTNYVKCDDANTKAFMAEYCKKTCRTCG
;
A
#
# COMPACT_ATOMS: atom_id res chain seq x y z
N MET A 1 -8.29 47.21 18.53
CA MET A 1 -8.92 46.64 17.32
C MET A 1 -8.03 45.63 16.58
N TYR A 2 -6.70 45.78 16.52
CA TYR A 2 -5.81 44.82 15.82
C TYR A 2 -5.74 43.40 16.43
N PHE A 3 -5.88 43.26 17.76
CA PHE A 3 -5.79 41.95 18.44
C PHE A 3 -6.95 40.99 18.09
N LEU A 4 -8.16 41.53 17.86
CA LEU A 4 -9.32 40.70 17.52
C LEU A 4 -9.21 40.13 16.10
N THR A 5 -8.69 40.91 15.16
CA THR A 5 -8.46 40.48 13.77
C THR A 5 -7.39 39.39 13.68
N LEU A 6 -6.33 39.45 14.50
CA LEU A 6 -5.30 38.40 14.57
C LEU A 6 -5.84 37.07 15.15
N MET A 7 -6.73 37.13 16.14
CA MET A 7 -7.40 35.91 16.65
C MET A 7 -8.33 35.28 15.59
N ILE A 8 -9.10 36.09 14.86
CA ILE A 8 -9.98 35.55 13.82
C ILE A 8 -9.18 34.90 12.68
N LEU A 9 -8.05 35.49 12.26
CA LEU A 9 -7.19 34.90 11.24
C LEU A 9 -6.53 33.57 11.68
N THR A 10 -6.11 33.46 12.94
CA THR A 10 -5.55 32.20 13.48
C THR A 10 -6.60 31.12 13.63
N ILE A 11 -7.84 31.48 13.98
CA ILE A 11 -8.96 30.53 14.03
C ILE A 11 -9.32 30.05 12.62
N LEU A 12 -9.35 30.93 11.61
CA LEU A 12 -9.63 30.54 10.23
C LEU A 12 -8.55 29.63 9.64
N SER A 13 -7.26 29.85 9.95
CA SER A 13 -6.19 28.94 9.49
C SER A 13 -6.26 27.55 10.14
N GLN A 14 -6.86 27.42 11.32
CA GLN A 14 -7.09 26.12 11.96
C GLN A 14 -8.39 25.44 11.48
N ILE A 15 -9.39 26.23 11.09
CA ILE A 15 -10.67 25.72 10.58
C ILE A 15 -10.53 25.07 9.19
N GLU A 16 -9.58 25.52 8.35
CA GLU A 16 -9.26 24.85 7.08
C GLU A 16 -8.73 23.41 7.26
N LEU A 17 -8.34 23.00 8.47
CA LEU A 17 -7.94 21.63 8.76
C LEU A 17 -9.12 20.67 9.00
N LEU A 18 -10.36 21.16 9.10
CA LEU A 18 -11.54 20.35 9.45
C LEU A 18 -12.51 20.07 8.29
N PHE A 19 -12.22 20.52 7.07
CA PHE A 19 -13.06 20.22 5.91
C PHE A 19 -12.45 19.10 5.05
N GLY A 20 -13.01 17.89 5.16
CA GLY A 20 -12.80 16.79 4.20
C GLY A 20 -11.64 15.84 4.49
N ALA A 21 -11.28 15.64 5.76
CA ALA A 21 -10.17 14.74 6.08
C ALA A 21 -10.54 13.28 5.74
N ALA A 22 -9.68 12.59 5.01
CA ALA A 22 -9.63 11.15 5.02
C ALA A 22 -9.56 10.67 6.49
N ASN A 23 -10.59 10.00 7.00
CA ASN A 23 -10.68 9.61 8.42
C ASN A 23 -10.51 8.10 8.62
N ALA A 24 -11.00 7.29 7.69
CA ALA A 24 -10.86 5.84 7.70
C ALA A 24 -9.39 5.40 7.57
N ASP A 25 -9.06 4.31 8.26
CA ASP A 25 -7.76 3.66 8.11
C ASP A 25 -7.66 2.93 6.77
N GLY A 26 -6.53 3.10 6.09
CA GLY A 26 -6.18 2.32 4.91
C GLY A 26 -5.93 0.86 5.27
N PRO A 27 -6.21 -0.09 4.36
CA PRO A 27 -6.12 -1.53 4.67
C PRO A 27 -4.68 -2.08 4.70
N CYS A 28 -3.69 -1.25 4.37
CA CYS A 28 -2.29 -1.64 4.33
C CYS A 28 -1.55 -1.30 5.62
N GLN A 29 -0.41 -1.95 5.86
CA GLN A 29 0.45 -1.66 7.02
C GLN A 29 0.90 -0.19 7.06
N THR A 30 1.13 0.40 5.89
CA THR A 30 1.43 1.82 5.71
C THR A 30 0.75 2.34 4.45
N GLY A 31 0.49 3.65 4.42
CA GLY A 31 -0.05 4.28 3.21
C GLY A 31 0.94 4.24 2.04
N ALA A 32 2.26 4.26 2.34
CA ALA A 32 3.31 4.14 1.33
C ALA A 32 3.23 2.83 0.54
N ILE A 33 2.93 1.70 1.21
CA ILE A 33 2.67 0.43 0.52
C ILE A 33 1.32 0.49 -0.20
N GLY A 34 0.32 1.13 0.43
CA GLY A 34 -1.02 1.30 -0.11
C GLY A 34 -1.08 2.10 -1.42
N GLU A 35 -0.10 2.94 -1.73
CA GLU A 35 -0.07 3.79 -2.93
C GLU A 35 0.88 3.30 -4.05
N LEU A 36 1.49 2.11 -3.90
CA LEU A 36 2.54 1.64 -4.82
C LEU A 36 2.08 1.49 -6.28
N CYS A 37 0.80 1.19 -6.47
CA CYS A 37 0.15 0.93 -7.74
C CYS A 37 -0.72 2.11 -8.17
N GLU A 38 -1.11 2.15 -9.45
CA GLU A 38 -2.10 3.12 -9.95
C GLU A 38 -3.52 2.61 -9.79
N ASN A 39 -4.50 3.52 -9.78
CA ASN A 39 -5.90 3.16 -9.93
C ASN A 39 -6.11 2.42 -11.26
N GLU A 40 -7.02 1.44 -11.28
CA GLU A 40 -7.49 0.82 -12.52
C GLU A 40 -8.55 1.68 -13.19
N GLU A 41 -9.44 2.27 -12.39
CA GLU A 41 -10.36 3.30 -12.85
C GLU A 41 -9.62 4.63 -13.02
N LYS A 42 -10.10 5.49 -13.92
CA LYS A 42 -9.54 6.82 -14.09
C LYS A 42 -9.65 7.62 -12.79
N ASN A 43 -8.65 8.46 -12.52
CA ASN A 43 -8.62 9.28 -11.31
C ASN A 43 -9.87 10.16 -11.18
N GLU A 44 -10.41 10.66 -12.29
CA GLU A 44 -11.65 11.43 -12.30
C GLU A 44 -12.83 10.60 -11.76
N GLY A 45 -12.96 9.35 -12.18
CA GLY A 45 -13.99 8.42 -11.69
C GLY A 45 -13.80 8.10 -10.20
N CYS A 46 -12.57 7.86 -9.77
CA CYS A 46 -12.25 7.65 -8.36
C CYS A 46 -12.55 8.87 -7.50
N ASN A 47 -12.26 10.08 -7.98
CA ASN A 47 -12.50 11.32 -7.24
C ASN A 47 -13.99 11.66 -7.11
N LEU A 48 -14.86 11.16 -8.01
CA LEU A 48 -16.30 11.33 -7.88
C LEU A 48 -16.87 10.56 -6.67
N VAL A 49 -16.34 9.37 -6.39
CA VAL A 49 -16.84 8.51 -5.31
C VAL A 49 -16.01 8.60 -4.03
N PHE A 50 -14.73 8.92 -4.15
CA PHE A 50 -13.80 9.14 -3.05
C PHE A 50 -13.25 10.57 -3.15
N PRO A 51 -14.06 11.61 -2.85
CA PRO A 51 -13.67 13.01 -3.05
C PRO A 51 -12.47 13.44 -2.20
N ASP A 52 -12.30 12.83 -1.03
CA ASP A 52 -11.18 13.12 -0.14
C ASP A 52 -9.91 12.43 -0.64
N ALA A 53 -8.82 13.20 -0.74
CA ALA A 53 -7.53 12.63 -1.08
C ALA A 53 -7.00 11.77 0.09
N PRO A 54 -6.40 10.61 -0.20
CA PRO A 54 -5.77 9.83 0.85
C PRO A 54 -4.60 10.59 1.46
N VAL A 55 -4.41 10.45 2.77
CA VAL A 55 -3.25 10.96 3.50
C VAL A 55 -2.28 9.80 3.71
N VAL A 56 -1.35 9.65 2.77
CA VAL A 56 -0.38 8.54 2.69
C VAL A 56 0.42 8.37 3.99
N ASN A 57 1.00 9.46 4.51
CA ASN A 57 1.87 9.42 5.69
C ASN A 57 1.15 8.93 6.96
N ASN A 58 -0.17 9.11 7.03
CA ASN A 58 -0.99 8.67 8.16
C ASN A 58 -1.87 7.46 7.80
N ASN A 59 -1.66 6.86 6.62
CA ASN A 59 -2.47 5.76 6.10
C ASN A 59 -3.98 6.01 6.21
N LYS A 60 -4.43 7.23 5.84
CA LYS A 60 -5.86 7.58 5.87
C LYS A 60 -6.47 7.63 4.48
N VAL A 61 -7.70 7.16 4.38
CA VAL A 61 -8.50 7.14 3.14
C VAL A 61 -9.88 7.77 3.36
N SER A 62 -10.60 8.03 2.27
CA SER A 62 -12.00 8.48 2.37
C SER A 62 -12.87 7.42 3.08
N ASP A 63 -13.82 7.88 3.89
CA ASP A 63 -14.76 7.00 4.61
C ASP A 63 -15.61 6.14 3.68
N ASN A 64 -15.69 6.53 2.39
CA ASN A 64 -16.36 5.77 1.35
C ASN A 64 -15.60 4.51 0.91
N CYS A 65 -14.27 4.44 1.08
CA CYS A 65 -13.47 3.29 0.67
C CYS A 65 -13.98 1.95 1.25
N PRO A 66 -14.25 1.83 2.58
CA PRO A 66 -14.84 0.61 3.13
C PRO A 66 -16.31 0.38 2.72
N LEU A 67 -17.05 1.44 2.35
CA LEU A 67 -18.48 1.33 1.97
C LEU A 67 -18.69 0.82 0.55
N TYR A 68 -17.74 1.07 -0.36
CA TYR A 68 -17.83 0.68 -1.77
C TYR A 68 -16.66 -0.22 -2.19
N PRO A 69 -16.54 -1.44 -1.63
CA PRO A 69 -15.35 -2.27 -1.79
C PRO A 69 -15.01 -2.58 -3.27
N LEU A 70 -16.02 -2.86 -4.10
CA LEU A 70 -15.81 -3.14 -5.53
C LEU A 70 -15.24 -1.95 -6.30
N LEU A 71 -15.62 -0.73 -5.93
CA LEU A 71 -15.07 0.46 -6.56
C LEU A 71 -13.75 0.87 -5.91
N ALA A 72 -13.60 0.68 -4.60
CA ALA A 72 -12.35 0.91 -3.88
C ALA A 72 -11.22 0.01 -4.43
N GLU A 73 -11.55 -1.22 -4.82
CA GLU A 73 -10.62 -2.13 -5.52
C GLU A 73 -10.15 -1.54 -6.85
N LYS A 74 -11.06 -1.02 -7.68
CA LYS A 74 -10.70 -0.33 -8.93
C LYS A 74 -9.97 1.00 -8.69
N CYS A 75 -10.23 1.64 -7.56
CA CYS A 75 -9.61 2.87 -7.10
C CYS A 75 -8.53 2.60 -6.04
N ARG A 76 -7.78 1.52 -6.23
CA ARG A 76 -6.85 0.98 -5.24
C ARG A 76 -5.80 1.97 -4.72
N LYS A 77 -5.26 2.87 -5.54
CA LYS A 77 -4.33 3.92 -5.09
C LYS A 77 -5.05 4.97 -4.24
N ARG A 78 -6.27 5.35 -4.66
CA ARG A 78 -7.12 6.31 -3.94
C ARG A 78 -7.50 5.80 -2.55
N CYS A 79 -7.74 4.50 -2.45
CA CYS A 79 -8.08 3.81 -1.21
C CYS A 79 -6.88 3.11 -0.53
N LEU A 80 -5.64 3.51 -0.87
CA LEU A 80 -4.40 3.00 -0.27
C LEU A 80 -4.38 1.47 -0.07
N SER A 81 -4.82 0.73 -1.08
CA SER A 81 -5.08 -0.72 -1.01
C SER A 81 -4.23 -1.54 -1.96
N CYS A 82 -3.17 -0.96 -2.53
CA CYS A 82 -2.28 -1.69 -3.43
C CYS A 82 -1.71 -2.96 -2.79
N CYS A 83 -1.43 -2.98 -1.48
CA CYS A 83 -0.94 -4.18 -0.80
C CYS A 83 -1.91 -5.37 -0.79
N LEU A 84 -3.19 -5.17 -1.12
CA LEU A 84 -4.18 -6.24 -1.24
C LEU A 84 -4.11 -6.92 -2.62
N GLN A 85 -3.45 -6.28 -3.58
CA GLN A 85 -3.31 -6.79 -4.93
C GLN A 85 -2.22 -7.87 -4.98
N PRO A 86 -2.44 -9.00 -5.68
CA PRO A 86 -1.47 -10.08 -5.76
C PRO A 86 -0.08 -9.64 -6.21
N GLU A 87 0.02 -8.61 -7.05
CA GLU A 87 1.26 -8.06 -7.59
C GLU A 87 2.09 -7.34 -6.53
N TYR A 88 1.49 -6.92 -5.41
CA TYR A 88 2.12 -6.13 -4.34
C TYR A 88 1.97 -6.80 -2.96
N ALA A 89 1.49 -8.04 -2.92
CA ALA A 89 1.17 -8.79 -1.70
C ALA A 89 2.39 -9.40 -0.98
N CYS A 90 3.60 -9.11 -1.44
CA CYS A 90 4.86 -9.60 -0.88
C CYS A 90 5.70 -8.48 -0.28
N SER A 91 6.93 -8.76 0.12
CA SER A 91 7.83 -7.79 0.74
C SER A 91 9.09 -7.58 -0.12
N ASP A 92 9.61 -6.37 -0.13
CA ASP A 92 10.92 -6.09 -0.73
C ASP A 92 12.06 -6.70 0.10
N ASN A 93 13.16 -7.06 -0.57
CA ASN A 93 14.39 -7.54 0.03
C ASN A 93 15.57 -6.61 -0.32
N PRO A 94 15.81 -5.56 0.47
CA PRO A 94 16.82 -4.55 0.17
C PRO A 94 18.26 -5.09 0.18
N ALA A 95 18.51 -6.30 0.70
CA ALA A 95 19.85 -6.90 0.73
C ALA A 95 20.32 -7.40 -0.65
N VAL A 96 19.42 -7.51 -1.63
CA VAL A 96 19.72 -8.07 -2.96
C VAL A 96 20.36 -7.04 -3.90
N LEU A 97 20.05 -5.76 -3.71
CA LEU A 97 20.40 -4.68 -4.63
C LEU A 97 21.33 -3.66 -3.95
N PRO A 98 22.27 -3.04 -4.69
CA PRO A 98 23.13 -1.99 -4.14
C PRO A 98 22.41 -0.62 -4.03
N PHE A 99 21.10 -0.58 -4.20
CA PHE A 99 20.25 0.61 -4.17
C PHE A 99 18.87 0.25 -3.61
N THR A 100 18.12 1.25 -3.17
CA THR A 100 16.79 1.10 -2.59
C THR A 100 15.73 0.81 -3.67
N CYS A 101 14.60 0.23 -3.26
CA CYS A 101 13.49 -0.01 -4.18
C CYS A 101 12.83 1.28 -4.69
N VAL A 102 12.87 2.36 -3.89
CA VAL A 102 12.48 3.70 -4.34
C VAL A 102 13.39 4.18 -5.47
N GLU A 103 14.70 4.00 -5.37
CA GLU A 103 15.63 4.30 -6.46
C GLU A 103 15.40 3.42 -7.69
N ALA A 104 15.10 2.13 -7.49
CA ALA A 104 14.77 1.22 -8.58
C ALA A 104 13.54 1.70 -9.37
N LYS A 105 12.48 2.12 -8.67
CA LYS A 105 11.28 2.70 -9.28
C LYS A 105 11.58 4.01 -10.00
N ASN A 106 12.30 4.94 -9.35
CA ASN A 106 12.64 6.25 -9.94
C ASN A 106 13.53 6.14 -11.18
N LYS A 107 14.41 5.12 -11.24
CA LYS A 107 15.27 4.83 -12.39
C LYS A 107 14.59 3.96 -13.46
N ASN A 108 13.28 3.72 -13.35
CA ASN A 108 12.50 2.84 -14.24
C ASN A 108 13.03 1.40 -14.33
N LEU A 109 13.75 0.91 -13.32
CA LEU A 109 14.32 -0.44 -13.32
C LEU A 109 13.25 -1.54 -13.19
N CYS A 110 12.08 -1.23 -12.63
CA CYS A 110 10.92 -2.14 -12.62
C CYS A 110 10.45 -2.55 -14.03
N LYS A 111 10.82 -1.77 -15.07
CA LYS A 111 10.50 -2.03 -16.48
C LYS A 111 11.72 -2.40 -17.31
N THR A 112 12.82 -2.78 -16.67
CA THR A 112 14.06 -3.15 -17.38
C THR A 112 13.83 -4.31 -18.33
N THR A 113 14.44 -4.25 -19.50
CA THR A 113 14.46 -5.35 -20.47
C THR A 113 15.70 -6.24 -20.34
N ASN A 114 16.67 -5.86 -19.50
CA ASN A 114 17.86 -6.65 -19.22
C ASN A 114 17.49 -7.85 -18.33
N PRO A 115 17.66 -9.11 -18.78
CA PRO A 115 17.25 -10.28 -18.01
C PRO A 115 17.95 -10.43 -16.66
N ALA A 116 19.24 -10.10 -16.58
CA ALA A 116 20.00 -10.18 -15.33
C ALA A 116 19.52 -9.14 -14.32
N MET A 117 19.27 -7.91 -14.77
CA MET A 117 18.68 -6.87 -13.91
C MET A 117 17.26 -7.24 -13.50
N LYS A 118 16.44 -7.77 -14.42
CA LYS A 118 15.07 -8.19 -14.13
C LYS A 118 15.03 -9.22 -13.00
N ALA A 119 15.88 -10.24 -13.04
CA ALA A 119 15.98 -11.25 -11.99
C ALA A 119 16.39 -10.65 -10.63
N LEU A 120 17.30 -9.67 -10.62
CA LEU A 120 17.68 -8.96 -9.40
C LEU A 120 16.55 -8.09 -8.84
N ILE A 121 15.78 -7.43 -9.71
CA ILE A 121 14.62 -6.62 -9.32
C ILE A 121 13.47 -7.50 -8.80
N GLU A 122 13.19 -8.64 -9.44
CA GLU A 122 12.18 -9.60 -8.98
C GLU A 122 12.51 -10.17 -7.59
N LYS A 123 13.79 -10.34 -7.27
CA LYS A 123 14.20 -10.83 -5.95
C LYS A 123 14.34 -9.71 -4.91
N GLY A 124 14.77 -8.53 -5.33
CA GLY A 124 15.10 -7.42 -4.43
C GLY A 124 13.96 -6.44 -4.16
N CYS A 125 13.13 -6.15 -5.17
CA CYS A 125 12.05 -5.17 -5.08
C CYS A 125 10.72 -5.66 -5.65
N PRO A 126 10.28 -6.91 -5.38
CA PRO A 126 9.06 -7.42 -5.98
C PRO A 126 7.81 -6.64 -5.54
N GLN A 127 7.73 -6.16 -4.30
CA GLN A 127 6.58 -5.39 -3.84
C GLN A 127 6.55 -4.02 -4.50
N THR A 128 7.64 -3.25 -4.40
CA THR A 128 7.70 -1.90 -4.97
C THR A 128 7.46 -1.90 -6.49
N CYS A 129 7.91 -2.95 -7.18
CA CYS A 129 7.78 -3.08 -8.63
C CYS A 129 6.50 -3.80 -9.11
N GLY A 130 5.64 -4.30 -8.22
CA GLY A 130 4.42 -5.00 -8.63
C GLY A 130 4.70 -6.37 -9.27
N LEU A 131 5.68 -7.11 -8.76
CA LEU A 131 6.17 -8.39 -9.29
C LEU A 131 5.93 -9.56 -8.32
N CYS A 132 5.09 -9.41 -7.29
CA CYS A 132 4.81 -10.50 -6.36
C CYS A 132 4.02 -11.66 -7.01
N ALA A 133 3.17 -11.36 -8.00
CA ALA A 133 2.31 -12.34 -8.66
C ALA A 133 3.05 -13.28 -9.63
N THR A 134 4.30 -13.00 -9.98
CA THR A 134 5.09 -13.87 -10.89
C THR A 134 5.61 -15.13 -10.19
N ASN A 135 5.60 -15.15 -8.86
CA ASN A 135 6.02 -16.29 -8.06
C ASN A 135 4.78 -17.06 -7.59
N ASN A 136 4.89 -18.38 -7.34
CA ASN A 136 3.85 -19.24 -6.76
C ASN A 136 3.49 -18.85 -5.30
N CYS A 137 3.12 -17.58 -5.10
CA CYS A 137 2.78 -16.92 -3.86
C CYS A 137 1.40 -17.39 -3.42
N THR A 138 1.37 -18.59 -2.88
CA THR A 138 0.16 -19.27 -2.40
C THR A 138 0.37 -19.70 -0.97
N ASP A 139 -0.69 -19.61 -0.19
CA ASP A 139 -0.75 -20.27 1.10
C ASP A 139 -0.92 -21.76 0.88
N MET A 140 -0.23 -22.58 1.67
CA MET A 140 -0.37 -24.04 1.61
C MET A 140 -1.78 -24.47 2.03
N ASP A 141 -2.35 -23.81 3.03
CA ASP A 141 -3.75 -23.94 3.45
C ASP A 141 -4.38 -22.55 3.65
N PRO A 142 -5.18 -22.06 2.70
CA PRO A 142 -5.81 -20.74 2.80
C PRO A 142 -6.72 -20.56 4.03
N LEU A 143 -7.38 -21.62 4.50
CA LEU A 143 -8.28 -21.53 5.66
C LEU A 143 -7.46 -21.42 6.95
N TYR A 144 -6.42 -22.24 7.06
CA TYR A 144 -5.49 -22.14 8.19
C TYR A 144 -4.84 -20.76 8.22
N CYS A 145 -4.30 -20.30 7.09
CA CYS A 145 -3.59 -19.03 7.01
C CYS A 145 -4.50 -17.83 7.32
N SER A 146 -5.69 -17.76 6.73
CA SER A 146 -6.64 -16.68 7.02
C SER A 146 -7.11 -16.65 8.49
N THR A 147 -7.22 -17.82 9.14
CA THR A 147 -7.59 -17.90 10.57
C THR A 147 -6.42 -17.56 11.50
N ASN A 148 -5.19 -17.74 11.04
CA ASN A 148 -3.98 -17.62 11.84
C ASN A 148 -3.08 -16.45 11.42
N TYR A 149 -3.56 -15.49 10.63
CA TYR A 149 -2.73 -14.38 10.12
C TYR A 149 -2.02 -13.58 11.23
N VAL A 150 -2.61 -13.49 12.43
CA VAL A 150 -1.98 -12.85 13.60
C VAL A 150 -0.65 -13.49 14.01
N LYS A 151 -0.41 -14.73 13.60
CA LYS A 151 0.82 -15.48 13.88
C LYS A 151 1.97 -15.13 12.91
N CYS A 152 1.72 -14.37 11.85
CA CYS A 152 2.75 -13.91 10.94
C CYS A 152 3.78 -12.99 11.64
N ASP A 153 3.37 -12.29 12.69
CA ASP A 153 4.22 -11.38 13.46
C ASP A 153 4.71 -11.99 14.79
N ASP A 154 4.21 -13.16 15.19
CA ASP A 154 4.65 -13.85 16.42
C ASP A 154 6.05 -14.45 16.25
N ALA A 155 6.97 -14.12 17.17
CA ALA A 155 8.38 -14.50 17.06
C ALA A 155 8.60 -16.02 17.02
N ASN A 156 7.71 -16.82 17.62
CA ASN A 156 7.85 -18.29 17.66
C ASN A 156 7.31 -18.95 16.39
N THR A 157 6.27 -18.36 15.77
CA THR A 157 5.63 -18.94 14.58
C THR A 157 6.01 -18.25 13.28
N LYS A 158 6.66 -17.09 13.31
CA LYS A 158 6.97 -16.27 12.13
C LYS A 158 7.66 -17.05 11.03
N ALA A 159 8.66 -17.89 11.35
CA ALA A 159 9.36 -18.69 10.35
C ALA A 159 8.42 -19.71 9.67
N PHE A 160 7.64 -20.45 10.46
CA PHE A 160 6.65 -21.40 9.94
C PHE A 160 5.58 -20.68 9.11
N MET A 161 5.02 -19.60 9.63
CA MET A 161 3.98 -18.83 8.98
C MET A 161 4.51 -18.18 7.69
N ALA A 162 5.76 -17.72 7.67
CA ALA A 162 6.40 -17.18 6.47
C ALA A 162 6.57 -18.22 5.36
N GLU A 163 6.75 -19.50 5.70
CA GLU A 163 6.89 -20.56 4.71
C GLU A 163 5.55 -21.19 4.30
N TYR A 164 4.67 -21.41 5.27
CA TYR A 164 3.40 -22.11 5.09
C TYR A 164 2.29 -21.18 4.57
N CYS A 165 2.31 -19.92 5.01
CA CYS A 165 1.31 -18.90 4.71
C CYS A 165 1.93 -17.73 3.94
N LYS A 166 2.65 -18.04 2.85
CA LYS A 166 3.46 -17.05 2.11
C LYS A 166 2.66 -15.83 1.68
N LYS A 167 1.43 -16.05 1.20
CA LYS A 167 0.54 -15.00 0.72
C LYS A 167 -0.06 -14.24 1.90
N THR A 168 -0.61 -14.95 2.89
CA THR A 168 -1.22 -14.31 4.07
C THR A 168 -0.19 -13.51 4.89
N CYS A 169 1.02 -14.04 5.07
CA CYS A 169 2.11 -13.40 5.82
C CYS A 169 3.01 -12.49 4.98
N ARG A 170 2.72 -12.36 3.68
CA ARG A 170 3.42 -11.43 2.77
C ARG A 170 4.93 -11.66 2.70
N THR A 171 5.34 -12.92 2.78
CA THR A 171 6.75 -13.38 2.75
C THR A 171 7.13 -13.96 1.40
N CYS A 172 6.35 -13.70 0.35
CA CYS A 172 6.62 -14.15 -1.01
C CYS A 172 7.85 -13.43 -1.61
N GLY A 173 9.07 -13.90 -1.34
CA GLY A 173 10.30 -13.34 -1.89
C GLY A 173 11.54 -14.12 -1.47
#